data_AF-A0A8B3PEH7-F1
#
_entry.id   AF-A0A8B3PEH7-F1
#
_cell.length_a   1.000
_cell.length_b   1.000
_cell.length_c   1.000
_cell.angle_alpha   90.00
_cell.angle_beta   90.00
_cell.angle_gamma   90.00
#
_symmetry.space_group_name_H-M   'P 1'
#
loop_
_entity.id
_entity.type
_entity.pdbx_description
1 polymer ?
#
loop_
_entity_poly.entity_id
_entity_poly.type
_entity_poly.pdbx_seq_one_letter_code
_entity_poly.pdbx_strand_id
1 'polypeptide(L)' 'MPTLVAKPPQGDGWTHEVKFDGYRSQILIDNEEVRIFTRRGLDWTAKYRDLAETAKRLNVQNDGGPL' A
#
# COMPACT_ATOMS: atom_id res chain seq x y z
N MET A 1 3.48 17.18 -13.97
CA MET A 1 4.52 17.14 -12.91
C MET A 1 4.04 18.00 -11.76
N PRO A 2 4.36 17.69 -10.49
CA PRO A 2 4.00 18.55 -9.37
C PRO A 2 4.72 19.90 -9.51
N THR A 3 4.01 20.99 -9.25
CA THR A 3 4.57 22.35 -9.25
C THR A 3 4.97 22.70 -7.82
N LEU A 4 6.21 23.17 -7.63
CA LEU A 4 6.69 23.58 -6.32
C LEU A 4 5.91 24.82 -5.84
N VAL A 5 5.37 24.73 -4.63
CA VAL A 5 4.62 25.81 -3.97
C VAL A 5 5.22 26.11 -2.61
N ALA A 6 5.08 27.35 -2.13
CA ALA A 6 5.67 27.79 -0.86
C ALA A 6 4.97 27.19 0.37
N LYS A 7 3.68 26.84 0.25
CA LYS A 7 2.89 26.23 1.32
C LYS A 7 2.01 25.12 0.73
N PRO A 8 1.79 24.02 1.48
CA PRO A 8 0.85 23.00 1.06
C PRO A 8 -0.58 23.58 0.98
N PRO A 9 -1.45 23.02 0.12
CA PRO A 9 -2.85 23.41 0.07
C PRO A 9 -3.55 23.18 1.42
N GLN A 10 -4.59 23.97 1.67
CA GLN A 10 -5.37 24.01 2.92
C GLN A 10 -6.86 23.77 2.65
N GLY A 11 -7.62 23.43 3.70
CA GLY A 11 -9.07 23.22 3.67
C GLY A 11 -9.48 21.75 3.66
N ASP A 12 -10.78 21.50 3.87
CA ASP A 12 -11.33 20.16 4.17
C ASP A 12 -11.22 19.15 3.03
N GLY A 13 -10.92 19.60 1.82
CA GLY A 13 -10.68 18.73 0.65
C GLY A 13 -9.27 18.15 0.58
N TRP A 14 -8.41 18.41 1.57
CA TRP A 14 -7.00 18.03 1.53
C TRP A 14 -6.59 17.21 2.76
N THR A 15 -5.84 16.13 2.51
CA THR A 15 -5.15 15.33 3.52
C THR A 15 -3.64 15.42 3.29
N HIS A 16 -2.86 15.49 4.37
CA HIS A 16 -1.40 15.51 4.34
C HIS A 16 -0.85 14.19 4.88
N GLU A 17 0.06 13.57 4.13
CA GLU A 17 0.75 12.34 4.55
C GLU A 17 2.27 12.54 4.49
N VAL A 18 3.00 11.83 5.35
CA VAL A 18 4.47 11.83 5.34
C VAL A 18 4.97 11.14 4.08
N LYS A 19 5.91 11.78 3.37
CA LYS A 19 6.60 11.13 2.25
C LYS A 19 7.61 10.11 2.79
N PHE A 20 7.34 8.83 2.55
CA PHE A 20 8.33 7.77 2.75
C PHE A 20 9.30 7.70 1.57
N ASP A 21 10.58 7.45 1.85
CA ASP A 21 11.58 7.13 0.83
C ASP A 21 11.90 5.64 0.88
N GLY A 22 11.25 4.90 0.00
CA GLY A 22 11.29 3.45 -0.02
C GLY A 22 10.64 2.86 -1.25
N TYR A 23 10.50 1.54 -1.27
CA TYR A 23 9.85 0.85 -2.38
C TYR A 23 8.33 0.91 -2.21
N ARG A 24 7.64 1.47 -3.21
CA ARG A 24 6.18 1.34 -3.29
C ARG A 24 5.82 -0.12 -3.52
N SER A 25 4.97 -0.65 -2.64
CA SER A 25 4.49 -2.02 -2.68
C SER A 25 2.97 -2.09 -2.55
N GLN A 26 2.39 -3.13 -3.14
CA GLN A 26 0.99 -3.50 -3.01
C GLN A 26 0.92 -4.86 -2.31
N ILE A 27 0.13 -4.95 -1.25
CA ILE A 27 -0.15 -6.21 -0.55
C ILE A 27 -1.51 -6.68 -1.03
N LEU A 28 -1.57 -7.85 -1.64
CA LEU A 28 -2.79 -8.59 -1.91
C LEU A 28 -3.00 -9.57 -0.75
N ILE A 29 -4.21 -9.57 -0.19
CA ILE A 29 -4.65 -10.53 0.82
C ILE A 29 -5.90 -11.20 0.25
N ASP A 30 -5.81 -12.50 0.01
CA ASP A 30 -6.92 -13.34 -0.43
C ASP A 30 -7.03 -14.53 0.51
N ASN A 31 -8.04 -14.49 1.40
CA ASN A 31 -8.17 -15.42 2.52
C ASN A 31 -6.85 -15.50 3.34
N GLU A 32 -6.19 -16.66 3.36
CA GLU A 32 -4.93 -16.87 4.08
C GLU A 32 -3.67 -16.64 3.22
N GLU A 33 -3.85 -16.32 1.93
CA GLU A 33 -2.74 -16.04 1.01
C GLU A 33 -2.40 -14.55 1.01
N VAL A 34 -1.12 -14.25 1.23
CA VAL A 34 -0.58 -12.88 1.13
C VAL A 34 0.49 -12.85 0.04
N ARG A 35 0.32 -11.93 -0.91
CA ARG A 35 1.33 -11.62 -1.94
C ARG A 35 1.71 -10.15 -1.90
N ILE A 36 2.99 -9.85 -2.06
CA ILE A 36 3.50 -8.47 -2.02
C ILE A 36 4.22 -8.14 -3.33
N PHE A 37 3.65 -7.20 -4.09
CA PHE A 37 4.18 -6.77 -5.37
C PHE A 37 4.84 -5.40 -5.28
N THR A 38 5.91 -5.20 -6.06
CA THR A 38 6.47 -3.86 -6.28
C THR A 38 5.58 -3.02 -7.20
N ARG A 39 5.87 -1.71 -7.30
CA ARG A 39 5.26 -0.82 -8.31
C ARG A 39 5.29 -1.36 -9.75
N ARG A 40 6.28 -2.20 -10.11
CA ARG A 40 6.42 -2.79 -11.45
C ARG A 40 5.82 -4.20 -11.57
N GLY A 41 5.13 -4.69 -10.54
CA GLY A 41 4.50 -6.01 -10.54
C GLY A 41 5.44 -7.18 -10.21
N LEU A 42 6.69 -6.93 -9.82
CA LEU A 42 7.58 -8.00 -9.35
C LEU A 42 7.09 -8.52 -8.00
N ASP A 43 6.96 -9.84 -7.87
CA ASP A 43 6.64 -10.52 -6.61
C ASP A 43 7.85 -10.47 -5.66
N TRP A 44 7.68 -9.76 -4.55
CA TRP A 44 8.65 -9.61 -3.47
C TRP A 44 8.18 -10.25 -2.16
N THR A 45 7.20 -11.15 -2.21
CA THR A 45 6.65 -11.82 -1.02
C THR A 45 7.75 -12.49 -0.19
N ALA A 46 8.65 -13.23 -0.83
CA ALA A 46 9.78 -13.86 -0.14
C ALA A 46 10.78 -12.86 0.45
N LYS A 47 11.02 -11.73 -0.25
CA LYS A 47 11.91 -10.65 0.22
C LYS A 47 11.31 -9.91 1.43
N TYR A 48 9.99 -9.86 1.53
CA TYR A 48 9.23 -9.20 2.58
C TYR A 48 8.51 -10.20 3.49
N ARG A 49 9.13 -11.35 3.76
CA ARG A 49 8.55 -12.44 4.56
C ARG A 49 7.90 -11.96 5.86
N ASP A 50 8.59 -11.15 6.66
CA ASP A 50 8.09 -10.72 7.97
C ASP A 50 6.87 -9.78 7.84
N LEU A 51 6.80 -9.02 6.75
CA LEU A 51 5.63 -8.20 6.41
C LEU A 51 4.48 -9.06 5.91
N ALA A 52 4.76 -10.10 5.11
CA ALA A 52 3.75 -11.04 4.64
C ALA A 52 3.12 -11.81 5.82
N GLU A 53 3.93 -12.31 6.76
CA GLU A 53 3.45 -12.95 7.98
C GLU A 53 2.68 -12.00 8.90
N THR A 54 3.01 -10.71 8.89
CA THR A 54 2.26 -9.69 9.62
C THR A 54 0.91 -9.38 8.98
N ALA A 55 0.88 -9.28 7.66
CA ALA A 55 -0.34 -9.02 6.91
C ALA A 55 -1.36 -10.16 7.04
N LYS A 56 -0.93 -11.43 7.18
CA LYS A 56 -1.81 -12.57 7.45
C LYS A 56 -2.66 -12.42 8.71
N ARG A 57 -2.23 -11.58 9.67
CA ARG A 57 -2.98 -11.34 10.92
C ARG A 57 -4.07 -10.27 10.78
N LEU A 58 -4.15 -9.60 9.64
CA LEU A 58 -5.19 -8.61 9.38
C LEU A 58 -6.51 -9.33 9.09
N ASN A 59 -7.56 -8.98 9.85
CA ASN A 59 -8.91 -9.47 9.58
C ASN A 59 -9.51 -8.69 8.40
N VAL A 60 -9.16 -9.09 7.18
CA VAL A 60 -9.69 -8.49 5.94
C VAL A 60 -10.93 -9.25 5.51
N GLN A 61 -12.04 -8.54 5.36
CA GLN A 61 -13.26 -9.08 4.78
C GLN A 61 -13.21 -8.80 3.28
N ASN A 62 -13.37 -9.84 2.46
CA ASN A 62 -13.67 -9.67 1.05
C ASN A 62 -15.18 -9.51 0.93
N ASP A 63 -15.65 -8.28 0.74
CA ASP A 63 -17.07 -7.97 0.60
C ASP A 63 -17.65 -8.37 -0.77
N GLY A 64 -16.82 -8.98 -1.63
CA GLY A 64 -17.24 -9.47 -2.95
C GLY A 64 -17.65 -8.34 -3.90
N GLY A 65 -17.22 -7.11 -3.64
CA GLY A 65 -17.41 -5.98 -4.54
C GLY A 65 -16.89 -6.30 -5.95
N PRO A 66 -17.56 -5.81 -7.02
CA PRO A 66 -17.18 -6.15 -8.38
C PRO A 66 -15.72 -5.74 -8.67
N LEU A 67 -14.97 -6.66 -9.27
CA LEU A 67 -13.63 -6.45 -9.83
C LEU A 67 -13.66 -5.48 -11.02
#